data_AF-A0A357F1Q5-F1
#
_entry.id   AF-A0A357F1Q5-F1
#
_cell.length_a   1.000
_cell.length_b   1.000
_cell.length_c   1.000
_cell.angle_alpha   90.00
_cell.angle_beta   90.00
_cell.angle_gamma   90.00
#
_symmetry.space_group_name_H-M   'P 1'
#
loop_
_entity.id
_entity.type
_entity.pdbx_description
1 polymer ?
#
loop_
_entity_poly.entity_id
_entity_poly.type
_entity_poly.pdbx_seq_one_letter_code
_entity_poly.pdbx_strand_id
1 'polypeptide(L)' 'MTLTFFGGLIGVSLAVGISNLVMLLIPSIPGTIEMWMIAISLVVSIGIGLIFGVLPARKAAKLDPIECLRYE' A
#
# COMPACT_ATOMS: atom_id res chain seq x y z
N MET A 1 -5.31 -8.86 -1.36
CA MET A 1 -4.07 -8.50 -2.12
C MET A 1 -4.38 -7.71 -3.39
N THR A 2 -5.48 -7.98 -4.10
CA THR A 2 -5.93 -7.16 -5.24
C THR A 2 -6.08 -5.67 -4.90
N LEU A 3 -6.72 -5.34 -3.78
CA LEU A 3 -6.86 -3.95 -3.30
C LEU A 3 -5.51 -3.28 -3.00
N THR A 4 -4.58 -4.04 -2.41
CA THR A 4 -3.22 -3.57 -2.12
C THR A 4 -2.43 -3.30 -3.40
N PHE A 5 -2.59 -4.15 -4.42
CA PHE A 5 -1.95 -4.00 -5.72
C PHE A 5 -2.45 -2.74 -6.45
N PHE A 6 -3.77 -2.54 -6.52
CA PHE A 6 -4.36 -1.34 -7.10
C PHE A 6 -4.01 -0.06 -6.31
N GLY A 7 -4.05 -0.13 -4.98
CA GLY A 7 -3.62 0.99 -4.13
C GLY A 7 -2.15 1.36 -4.34
N GLY A 8 -1.27 0.37 -4.48
CA GLY A 8 0.14 0.58 -4.81
C GLY A 8 0.34 1.21 -6.19
N LEU A 9 -0.37 0.72 -7.21
CA LEU A 9 -0.31 1.25 -8.58
C LEU A 9 -0.73 2.73 -8.64
N ILE A 10 -1.84 3.06 -7.98
CA ILE A 10 -2.35 4.44 -7.89
C ILE A 10 -1.37 5.32 -7.10
N GLY A 11 -0.85 4.82 -5.97
CA GLY A 11 0.10 5.54 -5.13
C GLY A 11 1.40 5.90 -5.86
N VAL A 12 1.98 4.96 -6.61
CA VAL A 12 3.17 5.22 -7.43
C VAL A 12 2.90 6.24 -8.52
N SER A 13 1.75 6.12 -9.20
CA SER A 13 1.36 7.05 -10.28
C SER A 13 1.21 8.48 -9.75
N LEU A 14 0.57 8.65 -8.58
CA LEU A 14 0.45 9.94 -7.91
C LEU A 14 1.78 10.49 -7.42
N ALA A 15 2.65 9.65 -6.85
CA ALA A 15 3.98 10.07 -6.38
C ALA A 15 4.84 10.65 -7.51
N VAL A 16 4.85 9.98 -8.67
CA VAL A 16 5.55 10.46 -9.87
C VAL A 16 4.91 11.75 -10.40
N GLY A 17 3.58 11.82 -10.44
CA GLY A 17 2.85 13.02 -10.89
C GLY A 17 3.11 14.24 -10.03
N ILE A 18 3.02 14.09 -8.70
CA ILE A 18 3.27 15.16 -7.73
C ILE A 18 4.74 15.59 -7.80
N SER A 19 5.69 14.66 -7.91
CA SER A 19 7.11 15.00 -8.00
C SER A 19 7.42 15.83 -9.25
N ASN A 20 6.84 15.47 -10.41
CA ASN A 20 6.96 16.27 -11.63
C ASN A 20 6.30 17.65 -11.50
N LEU A 21 5.11 17.72 -10.86
CA LEU A 21 4.40 18.98 -10.66
C LEU A 21 5.21 19.94 -9.76
N VAL A 22 5.79 19.42 -8.68
CA VAL A 22 6.66 20.18 -7.77
C VAL A 22 7.91 20.68 -8.50
N MET A 23 8.52 19.84 -9.33
CA MET A 23 9.70 20.21 -10.12
C MET A 23 9.41 21.31 -11.15
N LEU A 24 8.18 21.32 -11.69
CA LEU A 24 7.72 22.33 -12.65
C LEU A 24 7.35 23.67 -11.98
N LEU A 25 6.80 23.63 -10.76
CA LEU A 25 6.40 24.81 -9.99
C LEU A 25 7.57 25.45 -9.23
N ILE A 26 8.54 24.65 -8.78
CA ILE A 26 9.69 25.12 -7.98
C ILE A 26 10.98 24.48 -8.53
N PRO A 27 11.60 25.07 -9.56
CA PRO A 27 12.80 24.53 -10.21
C PRO A 27 14.03 24.47 -9.29
N SER A 28 14.00 25.20 -8.17
CA SER A 28 15.08 25.32 -7.20
C SER A 28 15.10 24.21 -6.15
N ILE A 29 14.05 23.39 -6.05
CA ILE A 29 14.05 22.21 -5.17
C ILE A 29 14.58 21.02 -5.97
N PRO A 30 15.68 20.37 -5.56
CA PRO A 30 16.12 19.14 -6.17
C PRO A 30 15.07 18.06 -5.93
N GLY A 31 14.22 17.81 -6.92
CA GLY A 31 13.26 16.70 -6.97
C GLY A 31 13.94 15.36 -7.22
N THR A 32 15.08 15.11 -6.57
CA THR A 32 15.82 13.86 -6.73
C THR A 32 15.15 12.79 -5.88
N ILE A 33 14.33 11.96 -6.52
CA ILE A 33 13.78 10.76 -5.89
C ILE A 33 14.94 9.77 -5.70
N GLU A 34 15.43 9.67 -4.47
CA GLU A 34 16.48 8.70 -4.15
C GLU A 34 15.91 7.28 -4.11
N MET A 35 16.69 6.31 -4.61
CA MET A 35 16.26 4.91 -4.78
C MET A 35 15.78 4.27 -3.46
N TRP A 36 16.33 4.70 -2.32
CA TRP A 36 15.93 4.18 -1.00
C TRP A 36 14.54 4.64 -0.57
N MET A 37 14.08 5.82 -0.99
CA MET A 37 12.71 6.29 -0.72
C MET A 37 11.67 5.42 -1.44
N ILE A 38 11.99 4.96 -2.66
CA ILE A 38 11.16 4.00 -3.40
C ILE A 38 11.12 2.66 -2.66
N ALA A 39 12.27 2.18 -2.17
CA ALA A 39 12.34 0.93 -1.41
C ALA A 39 11.49 1.02 -0.12
N ILE A 40 11.58 2.13 0.62
CA ILE A 40 10.76 2.34 1.83
C ILE A 40 9.28 2.39 1.48
N SER A 41 8.88 3.11 0.41
CA SER A 41 7.46 3.20 0.04
C SER A 41 6.87 1.84 -0.32
N LEU A 42 7.64 0.99 -1.02
CA LEU A 42 7.25 -0.40 -1.32
C LEU A 42 7.13 -1.24 -0.05
N VAL A 43 8.11 -1.18 0.84
CA VAL A 43 8.10 -1.94 2.11
C VAL A 43 6.90 -1.54 2.96
N VAL A 44 6.62 -0.25 3.09
CA VAL A 44 5.47 0.26 3.85
C VAL A 44 4.16 -0.18 3.21
N SER A 45 4.01 -0.06 1.89
CA SER A 45 2.81 -0.48 1.17
C SER A 45 2.51 -1.99 1.35
N ILE A 46 3.54 -2.83 1.19
CA ILE A 46 3.43 -4.28 1.40
C ILE A 46 3.12 -4.60 2.87
N GLY A 47 3.81 -3.93 3.81
CA GLY A 47 3.60 -4.12 5.24
C GLY A 47 2.17 -3.82 5.68
N ILE A 48 1.61 -2.69 5.24
CA ILE A 48 0.21 -2.32 5.50
C ILE A 48 -0.72 -3.37 4.89
N GLY A 49 -0.49 -3.78 3.64
CA GLY A 49 -1.28 -4.80 2.96
C GLY A 49 -1.28 -6.16 3.66
N LEU A 50 -0.15 -6.58 4.22
CA LEU A 50 -0.03 -7.83 4.97
C LEU A 50 -0.69 -7.72 6.34
N ILE A 51 -0.48 -6.63 7.07
CA ILE A 51 -1.10 -6.42 8.39
C ILE A 51 -2.63 -6.45 8.25
N PHE A 52 -3.20 -5.66 7.35
CA PHE A 52 -4.66 -5.58 7.20
C PHE A 52 -5.27 -6.68 6.33
N GLY A 53 -4.48 -7.44 5.57
CA GLY A 53 -4.97 -8.57 4.78
C GLY A 53 -4.84 -9.91 5.48
N VAL A 54 -3.68 -10.18 6.09
CA VAL A 54 -3.33 -11.50 6.62
C VAL A 54 -3.76 -11.65 8.08
N LEU A 55 -3.64 -10.63 8.93
CA LEU A 55 -4.11 -10.72 10.32
C LEU A 55 -5.62 -11.01 10.43
N PRO A 56 -6.53 -10.29 9.71
CA PRO A 56 -7.95 -10.63 9.80
C PRO A 56 -8.27 -11.97 9.16
N ALA A 57 -7.62 -12.33 8.04
CA ALA A 57 -7.81 -13.65 7.42
C ALA A 57 -7.40 -14.79 8.35
N ARG A 58 -6.28 -14.65 9.09
CA ARG A 58 -5.86 -15.62 10.10
C ARG A 58 -6.82 -15.69 11.29
N LYS A 59 -7.44 -14.57 11.66
CA LYS A 59 -8.46 -14.54 12.72
C LYS A 59 -9.73 -15.26 12.27
N ALA A 60 -10.17 -15.04 11.02
CA ALA A 60 -11.32 -15.73 10.45
C ALA A 60 -11.09 -17.24 10.28
N ALA A 61 -9.90 -17.65 9.84
CA ALA A 61 -9.56 -19.07 9.66
C ALA A 61 -9.44 -19.87 10.98
N LYS A 62 -9.37 -19.18 12.12
CA LYS A 62 -9.34 -19.81 13.46
C LYS A 62 -10.72 -19.85 14.13
N LEU A 63 -11.76 -19.27 13.53
CA LEU A 63 -13.12 -19.41 14.03
C LEU A 63 -13.63 -20.83 13.78
N ASP A 64 -14.43 -21.33 14.70
CA ASP A 64 -14.99 -22.67 14.58
C ASP A 64 -15.92 -22.71 13.34
N PRO A 65 -15.66 -23.60 12.36
CA PRO A 65 -16.42 -23.62 11.11
C PRO A 65 -17.91 -23.90 11.32
N ILE A 66 -18.27 -24.56 12.42
CA ILE A 66 -19.66 -24.78 12.84
C ILE A 66 -20.32 -23.45 13.27
N GLU A 67 -19.58 -22.55 13.93
CA GLU A 67 -20.08 -21.24 14.31
C GLU A 67 -20.26 -20.36 13.06
N CYS A 68 -19.28 -20.34 12.14
CA CYS A 68 -19.34 -19.57 10.90
C CYS A 68 -20.49 -19.96 9.94
N LEU A 69 -20.94 -21.22 9.96
CA LEU A 69 -22.08 -21.70 9.17
C LEU A 69 -23.44 -21.50 9.86
N ARG A 70 -23.42 -21.22 11.16
CA ARG A 70 -24.62 -21.02 11.99
C ARG A 70 -24.89 -19.54 12.27
N TYR A 71 -23.98 -18.66 11.86
CA TYR A 71 -24.25 -17.25 11.63
C TYR A 71 -25.20 -17.11 10.44
N GLU A 72 -26.50 -17.07 10.74
CA GLU A 72 -27.41 -16.17 10.02
C GLU A 72 -27.05 -14.70 10.32
#